data_AF-A0A1G7GAF4-F1
#
_entry.id   AF-A0A1G7GAF4-F1
#
_cell.length_a   1.000
_cell.length_b   1.000
_cell.length_c   1.000
_cell.angle_alpha   90.00
_cell.angle_beta   90.00
_cell.angle_gamma   90.00
#
_symmetry.space_group_name_H-M   'P 1'
#
loop_
_entity.id
_entity.type
_entity.pdbx_description
1 polymer ?
#
loop_
_entity_poly.entity_id
_entity_poly.type
_entity_poly.pdbx_seq_one_letter_code
_entity_poly.pdbx_strand_id
1 'polypeptide(L)'
;MAETLPVVHIPDSLFRLDIIDNENFVRITIPEGIDFELPDSFAKTEPEKYADFNGDNKPDLMVYLGACGTGGCMYGIFLNQYDNYYKLVFMDYLKGTTFEKDENGFLSFQSYEEVAPMNPSKLYVTNFKFDPKAYAYKMDRTFIQTN
;
A
#
# COMPACT_ATOMS: atom_id res chain seq x y z
N MET A 1 -32.24 -0.41 -31.70
CA MET A 1 -31.79 -1.36 -30.67
C MET A 1 -30.53 -0.76 -30.08
N ALA A 2 -30.57 -0.33 -28.82
CA ALA A 2 -29.39 0.18 -28.12
C ALA A 2 -28.67 -1.03 -27.53
N GLU A 3 -27.43 -1.27 -27.95
CA GLU A 3 -26.57 -2.28 -27.35
C GLU A 3 -26.26 -1.83 -25.92
N THR A 4 -26.85 -2.51 -24.94
CA THR A 4 -26.50 -2.34 -23.54
C THR A 4 -25.11 -2.91 -23.34
N LEU A 5 -24.12 -2.03 -23.13
CA LEU A 5 -22.78 -2.43 -22.71
C LEU A 5 -22.88 -3.29 -21.45
N PRO A 6 -22.05 -4.35 -21.31
CA PRO A 6 -22.07 -5.19 -20.13
C PRO A 6 -21.75 -4.32 -18.90
N VAL A 7 -22.66 -4.31 -17.93
CA VAL A 7 -22.41 -3.73 -16.60
C VAL A 7 -21.36 -4.62 -15.95
N VAL A 8 -20.10 -4.16 -15.95
CA VAL A 8 -19.04 -4.78 -15.17
C VAL A 8 -19.45 -4.62 -13.71
N HIS A 9 -19.80 -5.73 -13.07
CA HIS A 9 -20.07 -5.76 -11.64
C HIS A 9 -18.72 -5.58 -10.93
N ILE A 10 -18.41 -4.33 -10.58
CA ILE A 10 -17.23 -3.99 -9.79
C ILE A 10 -17.48 -4.62 -8.41
N PRO A 11 -16.60 -5.50 -7.91
CA PRO A 11 -16.72 -6.01 -6.55
C PRO A 11 -16.79 -4.83 -5.58
N ASP A 12 -17.74 -4.86 -4.63
CA ASP A 12 -18.07 -3.79 -3.66
C ASP A 12 -16.89 -3.32 -2.77
N SER A 13 -15.66 -3.77 -3.03
CA SER A 13 -14.46 -3.51 -2.24
C SER A 13 -13.28 -2.95 -3.05
N LEU A 14 -13.46 -2.59 -4.33
CA LEU A 14 -12.36 -2.04 -5.15
C LEU A 14 -12.31 -0.51 -5.10
N PHE A 15 -11.13 0.01 -4.81
CA PHE A 15 -10.84 1.44 -4.84
C PHE A 15 -10.53 1.86 -6.28
N ARG A 16 -10.99 3.05 -6.68
CA ARG A 16 -10.55 3.65 -7.94
C ARG A 16 -9.41 4.61 -7.69
N LEU A 17 -8.29 4.43 -8.36
CA LEU A 17 -7.09 5.27 -8.21
C LEU A 17 -6.85 6.03 -9.51
N ASP A 18 -7.08 7.34 -9.47
CA ASP A 18 -6.78 8.23 -10.60
C ASP A 18 -5.43 8.92 -10.33
N ILE A 19 -4.39 8.49 -11.05
CA ILE A 19 -3.02 9.01 -10.93
C ILE A 19 -2.92 10.28 -11.78
N ILE A 20 -2.54 11.38 -11.15
CA ILE A 20 -2.41 12.71 -11.76
C ILE A 20 -0.92 13.09 -11.74
N ASP A 21 -0.20 12.64 -12.77
CA ASP A 21 1.27 12.67 -12.86
C ASP A 21 1.85 14.09 -12.73
N ASN A 22 1.21 15.09 -13.33
CA ASN A 22 1.66 16.49 -13.31
C ASN A 22 1.60 17.12 -11.91
N GLU A 23 0.85 16.52 -11.00
CA GLU A 23 0.69 17.01 -9.62
C GLU A 23 1.33 16.07 -8.60
N ASN A 24 1.91 14.93 -9.02
CA ASN A 24 2.34 13.85 -8.12
C ASN A 24 1.23 13.49 -7.10
N PHE A 25 0.01 13.31 -7.60
CA PHE A 25 -1.18 13.13 -6.76
C PHE A 25 -1.95 11.87 -7.17
N VAL A 26 -2.43 11.10 -6.20
CA VAL A 26 -3.29 9.93 -6.43
C VAL A 26 -4.66 10.22 -5.84
N ARG A 27 -5.66 10.46 -6.68
CA ARG A 27 -7.03 10.56 -6.20
C ARG A 27 -7.57 9.17 -5.91
N ILE A 28 -7.88 8.90 -4.65
CA ILE A 28 -8.47 7.63 -4.20
C ILE A 28 -9.99 7.80 -4.07
N THR A 29 -10.76 7.06 -4.86
CA THR A 29 -12.21 6.94 -4.70
C THR A 29 -12.51 5.67 -3.90
N ILE A 30 -13.13 5.84 -2.74
CA ILE A 30 -13.54 4.76 -1.85
C ILE A 30 -14.80 4.10 -2.44
N PRO A 31 -14.89 2.76 -2.54
CA PRO A 31 -16.09 2.08 -3.04
C PRO A 31 -17.29 2.31 -2.12
N GLU A 32 -18.49 2.25 -2.69
CA GLU A 32 -19.72 2.36 -1.92
C GLU A 32 -19.92 1.17 -0.99
N GLY A 33 -20.49 1.40 0.19
CA GLY A 33 -20.88 0.32 1.11
C GLY A 33 -19.77 -0.20 2.02
N ILE A 34 -18.56 0.37 1.97
CA ILE A 34 -17.51 0.10 2.97
C ILE A 34 -17.38 1.24 3.98
N ASP A 35 -17.17 0.88 5.25
CA ASP A 35 -16.83 1.82 6.32
C ASP A 35 -15.32 2.06 6.31
N PHE A 36 -14.88 2.98 5.46
CA PHE A 36 -13.47 3.33 5.28
C PHE A 36 -13.32 4.83 5.11
N GLU A 37 -12.33 5.40 5.80
CA GLU A 37 -11.92 6.79 5.65
C GLU A 37 -10.41 6.86 5.47
N LEU A 38 -9.95 7.86 4.72
CA LEU A 38 -8.52 8.12 4.62
C LEU A 38 -7.98 8.58 5.99
N PRO A 39 -6.75 8.15 6.35
CA PRO A 39 -6.15 8.41 7.66
C PRO A 39 -5.93 9.91 7.94
N ASP A 40 -5.72 10.69 6.88
CA ASP A 40 -5.64 12.14 6.93
C ASP A 40 -6.34 12.73 5.70
N SER A 41 -7.54 13.27 5.91
CA SER A 41 -8.36 13.85 4.85
C SER A 41 -7.77 15.13 4.23
N PHE A 42 -6.79 15.75 4.89
CA PHE A 42 -6.12 16.96 4.41
C PHE A 42 -4.78 16.67 3.74
N ALA A 43 -4.23 15.48 3.93
CA ALA A 43 -3.01 15.07 3.27
C ALA A 43 -3.22 14.95 1.76
N LYS A 44 -2.23 15.43 1.02
CA LYS A 44 -2.10 15.11 -0.38
C LYS A 44 -1.53 13.69 -0.48
N THR A 45 -2.30 12.79 -1.08
CA THR A 45 -1.90 11.42 -1.35
C THR A 45 -0.97 11.37 -2.57
N GLU A 46 0.18 10.71 -2.44
CA GLU A 46 1.22 10.72 -3.48
C GLU A 46 1.64 9.29 -3.85
N PRO A 47 2.01 9.03 -5.12
CA PRO A 47 2.54 7.73 -5.48
C PRO A 47 3.95 7.57 -4.85
N GLU A 48 4.10 6.57 -3.99
CA GLU A 48 5.39 6.26 -3.35
C GLU A 48 6.20 5.28 -4.21
N LYS A 49 5.55 4.21 -4.68
CA LYS A 49 6.24 3.16 -5.43
C LYS A 49 5.32 2.41 -6.39
N TYR A 50 5.72 2.39 -7.66
CA TYR A 50 5.19 1.45 -8.66
C TYR A 50 6.02 0.17 -8.65
N ALA A 51 5.38 -0.98 -8.47
CA ALA A 51 6.01 -2.28 -8.56
C ALA A 51 4.95 -3.38 -8.77
N ASP A 52 5.38 -4.58 -9.15
CA ASP A 52 4.56 -5.78 -9.08
C ASP A 52 4.71 -6.38 -7.67
N PHE A 53 3.76 -6.09 -6.78
CA PHE A 53 3.85 -6.46 -5.37
C PHE A 53 3.39 -7.89 -5.12
N ASN A 54 2.43 -8.39 -5.91
CA ASN A 54 1.85 -9.73 -5.76
C ASN A 54 2.34 -10.73 -6.81
N GLY A 55 3.32 -10.37 -7.64
CA GLY A 55 3.95 -11.26 -8.62
C GLY A 55 3.07 -11.63 -9.82
N ASP A 56 2.00 -10.88 -10.08
CA ASP A 56 1.05 -11.19 -11.15
C ASP A 56 1.39 -10.54 -12.51
N ASN A 57 2.53 -9.84 -12.58
CA ASN A 57 3.02 -9.05 -13.72
C ASN A 57 2.16 -7.84 -14.09
N LYS A 58 1.31 -7.34 -13.19
CA LYS A 58 0.66 -6.04 -13.33
C LYS A 58 1.38 -4.99 -12.49
N PRO A 59 1.42 -3.72 -12.94
CA PRO A 59 1.93 -2.64 -12.12
C PRO A 59 0.91 -2.28 -11.02
N ASP A 60 1.28 -2.51 -9.77
CA ASP A 60 0.58 -2.08 -8.59
C ASP A 60 1.14 -0.75 -8.06
N LEU A 61 0.51 -0.20 -7.02
CA LEU A 61 0.89 1.08 -6.46
C LEU A 61 0.89 1.08 -4.93
N MET A 62 2.00 1.51 -4.36
CA MET A 62 2.07 1.99 -2.98
C MET A 62 1.83 3.50 -2.95
N VAL A 63 0.92 3.94 -2.10
CA VAL A 63 0.51 5.34 -1.97
C VAL A 63 0.87 5.84 -0.58
N TYR A 64 1.53 7.00 -0.52
CA TYR A 64 1.66 7.79 0.70
C TYR A 64 0.30 8.39 1.06
N LEU A 65 -0.20 8.09 2.26
CA LEU A 65 -1.53 8.51 2.72
C LEU A 65 -1.49 9.63 3.76
N GLY A 66 -0.32 10.17 4.09
CA GLY A 66 -0.19 11.23 5.09
C GLY A 66 -0.11 10.71 6.52
N ALA A 67 -0.75 11.44 7.45
CA ALA A 67 -0.80 11.12 8.88
C ALA A 67 0.58 10.85 9.51
N CYS A 68 1.60 11.66 9.24
CA CYS A 68 2.95 11.42 9.75
C CYS A 68 3.12 11.68 11.25
N GLY A 69 3.92 10.83 11.90
CA GLY A 69 4.37 10.99 13.28
C GLY A 69 5.82 10.52 13.46
N THR A 70 6.25 10.36 14.71
CA THR A 70 7.63 9.95 15.03
C THR A 70 7.98 8.55 14.52
N GLY A 71 6.97 7.66 14.48
CA GLY A 71 7.10 6.27 14.03
C GLY A 71 7.00 6.08 12.51
N GLY A 72 6.78 7.14 11.73
CA GLY A 72 6.61 7.06 10.27
C GLY A 72 5.37 7.76 9.76
N CYS A 73 5.01 7.47 8.52
CA CYS A 73 3.81 7.97 7.87
C CYS A 73 2.91 6.81 7.45
N MET A 74 1.63 7.08 7.24
CA MET A 74 0.68 6.06 6.77
C MET A 74 0.88 5.80 5.28
N TYR A 75 0.94 4.52 4.91
CA TYR A 75 1.01 4.09 3.52
C TYR A 75 -0.04 3.03 3.25
N GLY A 76 -0.54 2.99 2.01
CA GLY A 76 -1.40 1.91 1.51
C GLY A 76 -0.78 1.20 0.32
N ILE A 77 -0.91 -0.12 0.23
CA ILE A 77 -0.56 -0.89 -0.99
C ILE A 77 -1.84 -1.33 -1.68
N PHE A 78 -1.95 -0.95 -2.95
CA PHE A 78 -3.11 -1.16 -3.80
C PHE A 78 -2.70 -2.04 -4.98
N LEU A 79 -3.26 -3.26 -5.04
CA LEU A 79 -3.00 -4.20 -6.12
C LEU A 79 -3.94 -3.96 -7.29
N ASN A 80 -3.39 -3.82 -8.49
CA ASN A 80 -4.13 -3.54 -9.71
C ASN A 80 -4.98 -4.75 -10.12
N GLN A 81 -6.30 -4.57 -10.18
CA GLN A 81 -7.20 -5.62 -10.63
C GLN A 81 -7.45 -5.50 -12.13
N TYR A 82 -7.87 -4.31 -12.58
CA TYR A 82 -8.08 -3.94 -13.97
C TYR A 82 -8.27 -2.41 -14.07
N ASP A 83 -7.97 -1.83 -15.24
CA ASP A 83 -8.06 -0.39 -15.50
C ASP A 83 -7.45 0.44 -14.36
N ASN A 84 -8.27 1.25 -13.68
CA ASN A 84 -7.90 2.04 -12.51
C ASN A 84 -8.56 1.52 -11.21
N TYR A 85 -8.97 0.25 -11.18
CA TYR A 85 -9.56 -0.41 -10.01
C TYR A 85 -8.54 -1.28 -9.30
N TYR A 86 -8.39 -1.02 -8.00
CA TYR A 86 -7.39 -1.63 -7.16
C TYR A 86 -7.99 -2.20 -5.88
N LYS A 87 -7.33 -3.22 -5.33
CA LYS A 87 -7.64 -3.76 -4.02
C LYS A 87 -6.62 -3.28 -3.00
N LEU A 88 -7.07 -2.63 -1.94
CA LEU A 88 -6.23 -2.30 -0.79
C LEU A 88 -5.87 -3.58 -0.04
N VAL A 89 -4.57 -3.88 0.08
CA VAL A 89 -4.06 -5.13 0.69
C VAL A 89 -3.13 -4.89 1.87
N PHE A 90 -2.81 -3.63 2.13
CA PHE A 90 -1.99 -3.19 3.26
C PHE A 90 -2.31 -1.74 3.58
N MET A 91 -2.44 -1.40 4.86
CA MET A 91 -2.45 -0.02 5.31
C MET A 91 -1.88 0.04 6.72
N ASP A 92 -0.72 0.68 6.88
CA ASP A 92 -0.09 0.86 8.20
C ASP A 92 0.96 1.97 8.14
N TYR A 93 1.46 2.33 9.32
CA TYR A 93 2.59 3.24 9.51
C TYR A 93 3.89 2.57 9.09
N LEU A 94 4.61 3.21 8.17
CA LEU A 94 5.91 2.77 7.72
C LEU A 94 6.95 3.88 7.81
N LYS A 95 8.22 3.47 8.02
CA LYS A 95 9.37 4.36 8.09
C LYS A 95 10.59 3.70 7.50
N GLY A 96 11.28 4.43 6.62
CA GLY A 96 12.54 4.00 6.01
C GLY A 96 12.43 2.75 5.14
N THR A 97 11.31 2.55 4.45
CA THR A 97 10.99 1.27 3.82
C THR A 97 12.02 0.78 2.81
N THR A 98 12.37 -0.51 2.90
CA THR A 98 13.20 -1.21 1.92
C THR A 98 12.45 -2.41 1.35
N PHE A 99 12.76 -2.79 0.11
CA PHE A 99 12.02 -3.81 -0.64
C PHE A 99 12.94 -4.91 -1.14
N GLU A 100 12.47 -6.15 -1.11
CA GLU A 100 13.17 -7.33 -1.61
C GLU A 100 12.17 -8.26 -2.32
N LYS A 101 12.50 -8.65 -3.55
CA LYS A 101 11.69 -9.58 -4.34
C LYS A 101 12.09 -11.01 -3.99
N ASP A 102 11.11 -11.85 -3.65
CA ASP A 102 11.34 -13.25 -3.33
C ASP A 102 11.41 -14.14 -4.58
N GLU A 103 11.71 -15.43 -4.37
CA GLU A 103 11.82 -16.44 -5.43
C GLU A 103 10.51 -16.70 -6.20
N ASN A 104 9.35 -16.39 -5.60
CA ASN A 104 8.04 -16.52 -6.21
C ASN A 104 7.61 -15.23 -6.94
N GLY A 105 8.43 -14.18 -6.84
CA GLY A 105 8.19 -12.88 -7.45
C GLY A 105 7.37 -11.92 -6.58
N PHE A 106 7.02 -12.28 -5.35
CA PHE A 106 6.36 -11.36 -4.43
C PHE A 106 7.34 -10.33 -3.89
N LEU A 107 6.88 -9.09 -3.70
CA LEU A 107 7.73 -8.02 -3.18
C LEU A 107 7.54 -7.88 -1.66
N SER A 108 8.45 -8.47 -0.88
CA SER A 108 8.48 -8.21 0.56
C SER A 108 9.07 -6.83 0.87
N PHE A 109 8.76 -6.29 2.04
CA PHE A 109 9.34 -5.03 2.49
C PHE A 109 9.59 -4.98 3.98
N GLN A 110 10.46 -4.08 4.40
CA GLN A 110 10.77 -3.82 5.79
C GLN A 110 10.35 -2.41 6.19
N SER A 111 10.03 -2.22 7.47
CA SER A 111 9.84 -0.92 8.12
C SER A 111 10.74 -0.83 9.35
N TYR A 112 11.19 0.38 9.67
CA TYR A 112 12.19 0.64 10.71
C TYR A 112 11.67 1.64 11.72
N GLU A 113 11.72 1.29 13.00
CA GLU A 113 11.36 2.19 14.09
C GLU A 113 12.49 2.21 15.12
N GLU A 114 12.88 3.38 15.62
CA GLU A 114 13.87 3.48 16.69
C GLU A 114 13.32 2.86 17.99
N VAL A 115 14.10 1.96 18.61
CA VAL A 115 13.72 1.32 19.89
C VAL A 115 13.58 2.36 21.01
N ALA A 116 14.31 3.47 20.90
CA ALA A 116 14.18 4.62 21.78
C ALA A 116 14.12 5.91 20.94
N PRO A 117 13.38 6.94 21.37
CA PRO A 117 13.25 8.18 20.62
C PRO A 117 14.61 8.78 20.24
N MET A 118 14.76 9.15 18.96
CA MET A 118 15.97 9.78 18.42
C MET A 118 17.26 8.95 18.58
N ASN A 119 17.15 7.62 18.76
CA ASN A 119 18.30 6.72 18.90
C ASN A 119 18.41 5.77 17.70
N PRO A 120 19.16 6.12 16.64
CA PRO A 120 19.29 5.29 15.45
C PRO A 120 20.20 4.07 15.64
N SER A 121 20.84 3.92 16.81
CA SER A 121 21.75 2.80 17.08
C SER A 121 21.03 1.47 17.26
N LYS A 122 19.73 1.50 17.56
CA LYS A 122 18.89 0.31 17.72
C LYS A 122 17.54 0.52 17.07
N LEU A 123 17.22 -0.32 16.09
CA LEU A 123 15.98 -0.25 15.33
C LEU A 123 15.19 -1.53 15.51
N TYR A 124 13.89 -1.42 15.77
CA TYR A 124 12.94 -2.47 15.42
C TYR A 124 12.84 -2.52 13.90
N VAL A 125 13.11 -3.69 13.34
CA VAL A 125 12.94 -3.98 11.91
C VAL A 125 11.78 -4.96 11.80
N THR A 126 10.71 -4.52 11.15
CA THR A 126 9.52 -5.33 10.91
C THR A 126 9.46 -5.72 9.44
N ASN A 127 9.40 -7.02 9.17
CA ASN A 127 9.28 -7.57 7.83
C ASN A 127 7.82 -7.86 7.50
N PHE A 128 7.39 -7.45 6.32
CA PHE A 128 6.06 -7.72 5.77
C PHE A 128 6.16 -8.56 4.51
N LYS A 129 5.27 -9.55 4.40
CA LYS A 129 5.18 -10.44 3.23
C LYS A 129 3.74 -10.52 2.75
N PHE A 130 3.57 -10.66 1.44
CA PHE A 130 2.27 -10.94 0.86
C PHE A 130 1.84 -12.36 1.18
N ASP A 131 0.63 -12.53 1.70
CA ASP A 131 -0.03 -13.82 1.89
C ASP A 131 -1.09 -14.02 0.79
N PRO A 132 -0.82 -14.86 -0.24
CA PRO A 132 -1.76 -15.08 -1.33
C PRO A 132 -3.09 -15.69 -0.90
N LYS A 133 -3.13 -16.41 0.23
CA LYS A 133 -4.37 -17.02 0.73
C LYS A 133 -5.29 -15.98 1.35
N ALA A 134 -4.72 -15.05 2.11
CA ALA A 134 -5.47 -13.94 2.69
C ALA A 134 -5.66 -12.78 1.71
N TYR A 135 -4.87 -12.75 0.63
CA TYR A 135 -4.79 -11.65 -0.32
C TYR A 135 -4.48 -10.30 0.37
N ALA A 136 -3.49 -10.33 1.27
CA ALA A 136 -3.09 -9.21 2.11
C ALA A 136 -1.61 -9.33 2.50
N TYR A 137 -0.96 -8.19 2.79
CA TYR A 137 0.33 -8.21 3.46
C TYR A 137 0.16 -8.50 4.95
N LYS A 138 1.07 -9.29 5.50
CA LYS A 138 1.11 -9.62 6.93
C LYS A 138 2.50 -9.38 7.48
N MET A 139 2.55 -9.02 8.77
CA MET A 139 3.78 -9.06 9.53
C MET A 139 4.30 -10.50 9.58
N ASP A 140 5.52 -10.71 9.09
CA ASP A 140 6.24 -11.99 9.14
C ASP A 140 7.01 -12.10 10.45
N ARG A 141 7.84 -11.09 10.73
CA ARG A 141 8.65 -11.03 11.96
C ARG A 141 9.09 -9.61 12.28
N THR A 142 9.39 -9.38 13.56
CA THR A 142 10.07 -8.18 14.05
C THR A 142 11.31 -8.59 14.84
N PHE A 143 12.42 -7.89 14.63
CA PHE A 143 13.66 -8.11 15.36
C PHE A 143 14.40 -6.78 15.60
N ILE A 144 15.34 -6.77 16.54
CA ILE A 144 16.17 -5.60 16.81
C ILE A 144 17.44 -5.69 15.99
N GLN A 145 17.69 -4.68 15.15
CA GLN A 145 18.97 -4.44 14.50
C GLN A 145 19.76 -3.41 15.30
N THR A 146 21.04 -3.70 15.53
CA THR A 146 21.98 -2.76 16.15
C THR A 146 23.05 -2.43 15.11
N ASN A 147 23.34 -1.14 14.95
CA ASN A 147 24.40 -0.65 14.06
C ASN A 147 25.72 -0.51 14.80
#